data_AF-A0A1V5T6V0-F1
#
_entry.id   AF-A0A1V5T6V0-F1
#
_cell.length_a   1.000
_cell.length_b   1.000
_cell.length_c   1.000
_cell.angle_alpha   90.00
_cell.angle_beta   90.00
_cell.angle_gamma   90.00
#
_symmetry.space_group_name_H-M   'P 1'
#
loop_
_entity.id
_entity.type
_entity.pdbx_description
1 polymer ?
#
loop_
_entity_poly.entity_id
_entity_poly.type
_entity_poly.pdbx_seq_one_letter_code
_entity_poly.pdbx_strand_id
1 'polypeptide(L)'
;MAELAQVDPVSASRISLNDEYRIIRALEVYENSGRPLSSFALPSCFRKEYRFLVLFLDRPRPILYERIEQRVARMFLDGLADEVRSLVDAGFTASDPGMRAIGYREFFGPAGEFLTADTGAIANAIVLDSKKYAKRQETFIRSIPGVVRVPAEDNQGIHRLVSDFLGT
;
A
#
# COMPACT_ATOMS: atom_id res chain seq x y z
N MET A 1 -16.56 12.52 14.48
CA MET A 1 -17.55 12.49 13.37
C MET A 1 -18.58 13.59 13.45
N ALA A 2 -19.21 13.83 14.61
CA ALA A 2 -20.08 15.00 14.78
C ALA A 2 -19.35 16.32 14.47
N GLU A 3 -18.12 16.48 14.97
CA GLU A 3 -17.26 17.63 14.72
C GLU A 3 -16.87 17.78 13.24
N LEU A 4 -16.37 16.71 12.60
CA LEU A 4 -16.06 16.72 11.17
C LEU A 4 -17.27 17.09 10.31
N ALA A 5 -18.48 16.63 10.66
CA ALA A 5 -19.70 16.97 9.93
C ALA A 5 -20.10 18.44 10.04
N GLN A 6 -19.66 19.16 11.09
CA GLN A 6 -19.91 20.59 11.24
C GLN A 6 -18.99 21.42 10.33
N VAL A 7 -17.72 21.01 10.20
CA VAL A 7 -16.70 21.79 9.47
C VAL A 7 -16.52 21.36 8.02
N ASP A 8 -16.72 20.07 7.71
CA ASP A 8 -16.59 19.49 6.37
C ASP A 8 -17.63 18.36 6.13
N PRO A 9 -18.91 18.72 5.86
CA PRO A 9 -19.98 17.75 5.59
C PRO A 9 -19.69 16.82 4.42
N VAL A 10 -18.94 17.30 3.41
CA VAL A 10 -18.60 16.52 2.22
C VAL A 10 -17.63 15.41 2.59
N SER A 11 -16.55 15.71 3.33
CA SER A 11 -15.63 14.67 3.81
C SER A 11 -16.31 13.73 4.81
N ALA A 12 -17.16 14.25 5.70
CA ALA A 12 -17.92 13.44 6.65
C ALA A 12 -18.84 12.41 5.98
N SER A 13 -19.40 12.72 4.81
CA SER A 13 -20.23 11.78 4.03
C SER A 13 -19.44 10.66 3.34
N ARG A 14 -18.14 10.87 3.11
CA ARG A 14 -17.27 9.95 2.35
C ARG A 14 -16.38 9.10 3.23
N ILE A 15 -15.99 9.60 4.40
CA ILE A 15 -15.08 8.93 5.32
C ILE A 15 -15.91 8.03 6.25
N SER A 16 -15.51 6.76 6.37
CA SER A 16 -16.14 5.82 7.30
C SER A 16 -15.87 6.23 8.75
N LEU A 17 -16.83 5.99 9.66
CA LEU A 17 -16.66 6.21 11.10
C LEU A 17 -15.44 5.47 11.68
N ASN A 18 -15.05 4.35 11.07
CA ASN A 18 -13.95 3.51 11.52
C ASN A 18 -12.59 3.93 10.93
N ASP A 19 -12.55 4.96 10.07
CA ASP A 19 -11.32 5.47 9.46
C ASP A 19 -10.80 6.68 10.24
N GLU A 20 -10.37 6.42 11.48
CA GLU A 20 -9.89 7.43 12.42
C GLU A 20 -8.79 8.31 11.81
N TYR A 21 -7.85 7.70 11.06
CA TYR A 21 -6.78 8.41 10.39
C TYR A 21 -7.31 9.49 9.43
N ARG A 22 -8.27 9.16 8.55
CA ARG A 22 -8.83 10.15 7.62
C ARG A 22 -9.67 11.20 8.33
N ILE A 23 -10.35 10.84 9.42
CA ILE A 23 -11.12 11.79 10.23
C ILE A 23 -10.18 12.82 10.87
N ILE A 24 -9.16 12.35 11.59
CA ILE A 24 -8.14 13.21 12.21
C ILE A 24 -7.50 14.09 11.15
N ARG A 25 -7.09 13.50 10.01
CA ARG A 25 -6.45 14.28 8.94
C ARG A 25 -7.32 15.38 8.36
N ALA A 26 -8.62 15.14 8.21
CA ALA A 26 -9.55 16.15 7.70
C ALA A 26 -9.72 17.31 8.70
N LEU A 27 -9.81 17.01 9.99
CA LEU A 27 -9.84 18.01 11.06
C LEU A 27 -8.53 18.78 11.15
N GLU A 28 -7.38 18.11 11.12
CA GLU A 28 -6.06 18.75 11.11
C GLU A 28 -5.90 19.77 9.98
N VAL A 29 -6.38 19.44 8.77
CA VAL A 29 -6.32 20.35 7.63
C VAL A 29 -7.20 21.57 7.87
N TYR A 30 -8.39 21.38 8.42
CA TYR A 30 -9.28 22.47 8.79
C TYR A 30 -8.65 23.38 9.85
N GLU A 31 -8.19 22.82 10.97
CA GLU A 31 -7.57 23.57 12.07
C GLU A 31 -6.35 24.38 11.61
N ASN A 32 -5.50 23.80 10.76
CA ASN A 32 -4.28 24.48 10.31
C ASN A 32 -4.50 25.52 9.20
N SER A 33 -5.52 25.33 8.35
CA SER A 33 -5.72 26.17 7.16
C SER A 33 -6.96 27.07 7.19
N GLY A 34 -7.87 26.84 8.16
CA GLY A 34 -9.21 27.42 8.20
C GLY A 34 -10.14 26.95 7.08
N ARG A 35 -9.70 26.00 6.24
CA ARG A 35 -10.43 25.52 5.06
C ARG A 35 -10.70 24.03 5.16
N PRO A 36 -11.91 23.55 4.83
CA PRO A 36 -12.21 22.13 4.89
C PRO A 36 -11.38 21.35 3.87
N LEU A 37 -11.03 20.10 4.21
CA LEU A 37 -10.26 19.20 3.34
C LEU A 37 -10.93 19.03 1.96
N SER A 38 -12.26 18.95 1.94
CA SER A 38 -13.03 18.84 0.70
C SER A 38 -12.92 20.05 -0.23
N SER A 39 -12.48 21.22 0.26
CA SER A 39 -12.26 22.42 -0.56
C SER A 39 -10.97 22.39 -1.37
N PHE A 40 -10.06 21.45 -1.08
CA PHE A 40 -8.83 21.28 -1.84
C PHE A 40 -9.12 20.42 -3.08
N ALA A 41 -9.01 21.03 -4.26
CA ALA A 41 -9.21 20.33 -5.51
C ALA A 41 -8.14 19.25 -5.68
N LEU A 42 -8.58 17.99 -5.84
CA LEU A 42 -7.70 16.91 -6.28
C LEU A 42 -7.61 16.98 -7.81
N PRO A 43 -6.40 17.09 -8.38
CA PRO A 43 -6.24 17.06 -9.83
C PRO A 43 -6.80 15.74 -10.39
N SER A 44 -7.74 15.84 -11.34
CA SER A 44 -8.35 14.70 -12.02
C SER A 44 -7.53 14.21 -13.22
N CYS A 45 -6.48 14.94 -13.58
CA CYS A 45 -5.58 14.63 -14.68
C CYS A 45 -4.12 14.81 -14.27
N PHE A 46 -3.24 14.17 -15.02
CA PHE A 46 -1.81 14.38 -14.87
C PHE A 46 -1.41 15.82 -15.19
N ARG A 47 -0.26 16.23 -14.64
CA ARG A 47 0.38 17.49 -14.96
C ARG A 47 0.68 17.56 -16.46
N LYS A 48 0.23 18.64 -17.13
CA LYS A 48 0.29 18.77 -18.60
C LYS A 48 1.70 19.00 -19.14
N GLU A 49 2.61 19.44 -18.27
CA GLU A 49 4.01 19.72 -18.57
C GLU A 49 4.82 18.44 -18.78
N TYR A 50 4.26 17.29 -18.39
CA TYR A 50 4.91 15.99 -18.49
C TYR A 50 4.07 15.04 -19.34
N ARG A 51 4.76 14.17 -20.07
CA ARG A 51 4.15 13.00 -20.69
C ARG A 51 4.31 11.83 -19.73
N PHE A 52 3.24 11.08 -19.52
CA PHE A 52 3.25 9.89 -18.66
C PHE A 52 2.90 8.66 -19.48
N LEU A 53 3.71 7.61 -19.33
CA LEU A 53 3.37 6.24 -19.70
C LEU A 53 3.20 5.46 -18.42
N VAL A 54 1.96 5.09 -18.09
CA VAL A 54 1.66 4.27 -16.91
C VAL A 54 1.45 2.85 -17.36
N LEU A 55 2.37 1.96 -17.00
CA LEU A 55 2.28 0.54 -17.29
C LEU A 55 1.85 -0.21 -16.03
N PHE A 56 0.90 -1.14 -16.19
CA PHE A 56 0.54 -2.10 -15.15
C PHE A 56 0.94 -3.50 -15.60
N LEU A 57 1.93 -4.07 -14.92
CA LEU A 57 2.41 -5.43 -15.15
C LEU A 57 1.42 -6.41 -14.53
N ASP A 58 0.56 -6.97 -15.37
CA ASP A 58 -0.54 -7.83 -14.97
C ASP A 58 -0.12 -9.30 -14.99
N ARG A 59 -0.64 -10.07 -14.03
CA ARG A 59 -0.53 -11.53 -14.00
C ARG A 59 -1.87 -12.13 -13.63
N PRO A 60 -2.23 -13.30 -14.17
CA PRO A 60 -3.35 -14.09 -13.66
C PRO A 60 -3.23 -14.29 -12.15
N ARG A 61 -4.35 -14.13 -11.42
CA ARG A 61 -4.38 -14.22 -9.95
C ARG A 61 -3.77 -15.50 -9.38
N PRO A 62 -4.01 -16.70 -9.93
CA PRO A 62 -3.39 -17.92 -9.43
C PRO A 62 -1.85 -17.84 -9.44
N ILE A 63 -1.27 -17.37 -10.56
CA ILE A 63 0.18 -17.22 -10.73
C ILE A 63 0.73 -16.15 -9.77
N LEU A 64 0.02 -15.02 -9.64
CA LEU A 64 0.43 -13.97 -8.70
C LEU A 64 0.45 -14.47 -7.25
N TYR A 65 -0.54 -15.26 -6.84
CA TYR A 65 -0.64 -15.79 -5.48
C TYR A 65 0.43 -16.83 -5.18
N GLU A 66 0.69 -17.73 -6.13
CA GLU A 66 1.79 -18.70 -6.02
C GLU A 66 3.15 -17.98 -5.86
N ARG A 67 3.41 -16.95 -6.66
CA ARG A 67 4.64 -16.15 -6.55
C ARG A 67 4.75 -15.40 -5.21
N ILE A 68 3.63 -14.93 -4.66
CA ILE A 68 3.61 -14.30 -3.32
C ILE A 68 4.01 -15.34 -2.27
N GLU A 69 3.44 -16.54 -2.31
CA GLU A 69 3.76 -17.63 -1.39
C GLU A 69 5.25 -18.02 -1.48
N GLN A 70 5.75 -18.24 -2.69
CA GLN A 70 7.16 -18.54 -2.93
C GLN A 70 8.09 -17.44 -2.42
N ARG A 71 7.73 -16.16 -2.65
CA ARG A 71 8.50 -15.02 -2.16
C ARG A 71 8.55 -14.98 -0.64
N VAL A 72 7.42 -15.18 0.04
CA VAL A 72 7.38 -15.16 1.52
C VAL A 72 8.19 -16.33 2.07
N ALA A 73 8.03 -17.54 1.52
CA ALA A 73 8.85 -18.68 1.92
C ALA A 73 10.35 -18.37 1.77
N ARG A 74 10.73 -17.72 0.66
CA ARG A 74 12.11 -17.29 0.43
C ARG A 74 12.59 -16.25 1.46
N MET A 75 11.77 -15.27 1.83
CA MET A 75 12.12 -14.27 2.85
C MET A 75 12.47 -14.93 4.19
N PHE A 76 11.74 -15.97 4.61
CA PHE A 76 12.06 -16.70 5.83
C PHE A 76 13.35 -17.52 5.71
N LEU A 77 13.58 -18.16 4.55
CA LEU A 77 14.84 -18.86 4.28
C LEU A 77 16.05 -17.91 4.28
N ASP A 78 15.85 -16.67 3.84
CA ASP A 78 16.87 -15.62 3.80
C ASP A 78 17.04 -14.88 5.15
N GLY A 79 16.33 -15.30 6.21
CA GLY A 79 16.56 -14.81 7.58
C GLY A 79 15.67 -13.66 8.04
N LEU A 80 14.48 -13.45 7.45
CA LEU A 80 13.54 -12.39 7.87
C LEU A 80 13.28 -12.37 9.39
N ALA A 81 13.10 -13.54 10.02
CA ALA A 81 12.83 -13.60 11.45
C ALA A 81 14.00 -13.07 12.30
N ASP A 82 15.24 -13.32 11.87
CA ASP A 82 16.43 -12.85 12.56
C ASP A 82 16.66 -11.35 12.29
N GLU A 83 16.32 -10.86 11.10
CA GLU A 83 16.31 -9.43 10.79
C GLU A 83 15.35 -8.67 11.70
N VAL A 84 14.09 -9.11 11.82
CA VAL A 84 13.09 -8.46 12.68
C VAL A 84 13.52 -8.52 14.15
N ARG A 85 14.02 -9.66 14.61
CA ARG A 85 14.55 -9.79 15.99
C ARG A 85 15.67 -8.79 16.25
N SER A 86 16.63 -8.67 15.34
CA SER A 86 17.76 -7.74 15.49
C SER A 86 17.30 -6.27 15.61
N LEU A 87 16.22 -5.90 14.90
CA LEU A 87 15.64 -4.57 15.01
C LEU A 87 14.90 -4.37 16.34
N VAL A 88 14.16 -5.38 16.81
CA VAL A 88 13.53 -5.32 18.15
C VAL A 88 14.59 -5.18 19.24
N ASP A 89 15.68 -5.94 19.15
CA ASP A 89 16.81 -5.86 20.08
C ASP A 89 17.51 -4.48 20.02
N ALA A 90 17.48 -3.80 18.87
CA ALA A 90 17.95 -2.43 18.71
C ALA A 90 16.97 -1.37 19.26
N GLY A 91 15.82 -1.78 19.79
CA GLY A 91 14.83 -0.91 20.43
C GLY A 91 13.66 -0.48 19.55
N PHE A 92 13.54 -1.01 18.33
CA PHE A 92 12.37 -0.74 17.48
C PHE A 92 11.13 -1.49 17.98
N THR A 93 9.98 -0.84 17.87
CA THR A 93 8.69 -1.29 18.40
C THR A 93 7.65 -1.41 17.28
N ALA A 94 6.53 -2.08 17.56
CA ALA A 94 5.38 -2.14 16.65
C ALA A 94 4.85 -0.75 16.22
N SER A 95 5.15 0.29 17.01
CA SER A 95 4.69 1.66 16.74
C SER A 95 5.53 2.36 15.67
N ASP A 96 6.75 1.89 15.39
CA ASP A 96 7.66 2.52 14.45
C ASP A 96 7.21 2.36 12.99
N PRO A 97 7.35 3.39 12.14
CA PRO A 97 6.83 3.36 10.76
C PRO A 97 7.29 2.16 9.93
N GLY A 98 8.56 1.76 10.06
CA GLY A 98 9.11 0.59 9.36
C GLY A 98 8.48 -0.73 9.82
N MET A 99 8.17 -0.84 11.11
CA MET A 99 7.57 -2.05 11.70
C MET A 99 6.11 -2.25 11.33
N ARG A 100 5.45 -1.23 10.76
CA ARG A 100 4.07 -1.33 10.27
C ARG A 100 3.97 -1.89 8.86
N ALA A 101 5.08 -2.16 8.19
CA ALA A 101 5.10 -2.76 6.86
C ALA A 101 4.71 -4.25 6.89
N ILE A 102 4.10 -4.73 5.80
CA ILE A 102 3.83 -6.16 5.60
C ILE A 102 5.17 -6.90 5.52
N GLY A 103 5.33 -7.94 6.33
CA GLY A 103 6.58 -8.65 6.55
C GLY A 103 7.16 -8.41 7.95
N TYR A 104 6.85 -7.27 8.56
CA TYR A 104 7.36 -6.88 9.89
C TYR A 104 6.23 -6.84 10.91
N ARG A 105 5.11 -6.21 10.57
CA ARG A 105 3.98 -6.02 11.49
C ARG A 105 3.39 -7.32 11.99
N GLU A 106 3.47 -8.39 11.19
CA GLU A 106 2.95 -9.71 11.53
C GLU A 106 3.76 -10.38 12.66
N PHE A 107 4.96 -9.87 12.99
CA PHE A 107 5.73 -10.27 14.16
C PHE A 107 5.28 -9.59 15.45
N PHE A 108 4.25 -8.74 15.42
CA PHE A 108 3.75 -8.07 16.61
C PHE A 108 2.30 -8.45 16.88
N GLY A 109 1.99 -8.71 18.14
CA GLY A 109 0.65 -9.01 18.60
C GLY A 109 -0.22 -7.76 18.77
N PRO A 110 -1.49 -7.94 19.17
CA PRO A 110 -2.45 -6.83 19.29
C PRO A 110 -2.03 -5.75 20.31
N ALA A 111 -1.24 -6.10 21.33
CA ALA A 111 -0.73 -5.15 22.31
C ALA A 111 0.67 -4.61 21.94
N GLY A 112 1.18 -4.95 20.75
CA GLY A 112 2.50 -4.54 20.27
C GLY A 112 3.65 -5.40 20.78
N GLU A 113 3.35 -6.53 21.42
CA GLU A 113 4.33 -7.49 21.90
C GLU A 113 4.99 -8.25 20.74
N PHE A 114 6.30 -8.48 20.82
CA PHE A 114 7.03 -9.23 19.80
C PHE A 114 6.73 -10.74 19.90
N LEU A 115 6.34 -11.34 18.78
CA LEU A 115 5.94 -12.74 18.65
C LEU A 115 7.11 -13.56 18.09
N THR A 116 7.55 -14.59 18.83
CA THR A 116 8.70 -15.43 18.45
C THR A 116 8.39 -16.90 18.23
N ALA A 117 7.22 -17.38 18.68
CA ALA A 117 6.96 -18.81 18.82
C ALA A 117 6.46 -19.51 17.55
N ASP A 118 5.81 -18.80 16.62
CA ASP A 118 5.15 -19.42 15.46
C ASP A 118 5.47 -18.70 14.15
N THR A 119 6.67 -18.96 13.64
CA THR A 119 7.10 -18.42 12.33
C THR A 119 6.22 -18.90 11.18
N GLY A 120 5.57 -20.06 11.30
CA GLY A 120 4.65 -20.59 10.31
C GLY A 120 3.35 -19.79 10.22
N ALA A 121 2.73 -19.46 11.36
CA ALA A 121 1.57 -18.59 11.42
C ALA A 121 1.90 -17.18 10.93
N ILE A 122 3.07 -16.63 11.31
CA ILE A 122 3.54 -15.33 10.83
C ILE A 122 3.72 -15.35 9.30
N ALA A 123 4.34 -16.38 8.74
CA ALA A 123 4.49 -16.52 7.29
C ALA A 123 3.13 -16.56 6.57
N ASN A 124 2.17 -17.33 7.10
CA ASN A 124 0.81 -17.40 6.55
C ASN A 124 0.09 -16.05 6.61
N ALA A 125 0.27 -15.29 7.71
CA ALA A 125 -0.27 -13.94 7.84
C ALA A 125 0.33 -12.98 6.80
N ILE A 126 1.66 -13.02 6.61
CA ILE A 126 2.37 -12.20 5.61
C ILE A 126 1.88 -12.53 4.19
N VAL A 127 1.67 -13.82 3.88
CA VAL A 127 1.09 -14.24 2.59
C VAL A 127 -0.31 -13.64 2.39
N LEU A 128 -1.19 -13.81 3.38
CA LEU A 128 -2.56 -13.32 3.31
C LEU A 128 -2.60 -11.81 3.09
N ASP A 129 -1.80 -11.06 3.85
CA ASP A 129 -1.77 -9.61 3.77
C ASP A 129 -1.08 -9.10 2.51
N SER A 130 -0.06 -9.81 2.02
CA SER A 130 0.54 -9.57 0.70
C SER A 130 -0.50 -9.74 -0.42
N LYS A 131 -1.35 -10.78 -0.37
CA LYS A 131 -2.44 -10.98 -1.35
C LYS A 131 -3.48 -9.86 -1.28
N LYS A 132 -3.91 -9.47 -0.08
CA LYS A 132 -4.83 -8.33 0.11
C LYS A 132 -4.22 -7.03 -0.42
N TYR A 133 -2.92 -6.81 -0.18
CA TYR A 133 -2.20 -5.64 -0.65
C TYR A 133 -2.09 -5.61 -2.17
N ALA A 134 -1.76 -6.73 -2.81
CA ALA A 134 -1.73 -6.84 -4.26
C ALA A 134 -3.10 -6.51 -4.90
N LYS A 135 -4.19 -6.99 -4.30
CA LYS A 135 -5.56 -6.63 -4.74
C LYS A 135 -5.85 -5.12 -4.60
N ARG A 136 -5.37 -4.49 -3.51
CA ARG A 136 -5.49 -3.04 -3.31
C ARG A 136 -4.68 -2.27 -4.35
N GLN A 137 -3.45 -2.73 -4.66
CA GLN A 137 -2.62 -2.14 -5.71
C GLN A 137 -3.30 -2.24 -7.08
N GLU A 138 -3.85 -3.40 -7.43
CA GLU A 138 -4.62 -3.59 -8.67
C GLU A 138 -5.78 -2.58 -8.75
N THR A 139 -6.55 -2.46 -7.67
CA THR A 139 -7.70 -1.54 -7.59
C THR A 139 -7.28 -0.08 -7.74
N PHE A 140 -6.20 0.31 -7.05
CA PHE A 140 -5.64 1.66 -7.14
C PHE A 140 -5.15 1.97 -8.56
N ILE A 141 -4.35 1.08 -9.15
CA ILE A 141 -3.76 1.29 -10.48
C ILE A 141 -4.85 1.37 -11.57
N ARG A 142 -5.93 0.58 -11.45
CA ARG A 142 -7.08 0.68 -12.36
C ARG A 142 -7.80 2.03 -12.31
N SER A 143 -7.66 2.79 -11.23
CA SER A 143 -8.22 4.15 -11.13
C SER A 143 -7.37 5.21 -11.83
N ILE A 144 -6.13 4.87 -12.24
CA ILE A 144 -5.21 5.80 -12.87
C ILE A 144 -5.62 5.99 -14.35
N PRO A 145 -5.86 7.22 -14.81
CA PRO A 145 -6.21 7.50 -16.21
C PRO A 145 -5.11 7.03 -17.18
N GLY A 146 -5.51 6.39 -18.28
CA GLY A 146 -4.58 6.02 -19.35
C GLY A 146 -3.61 4.89 -19.02
N VAL A 147 -3.87 4.11 -17.96
CA VAL A 147 -3.03 2.94 -17.63
C VAL A 147 -3.10 1.87 -18.73
N VAL A 148 -1.93 1.42 -19.18
CA VAL A 148 -1.80 0.32 -20.14
C VAL A 148 -1.49 -0.96 -19.37
N ARG A 149 -2.39 -1.94 -19.45
CA ARG A 149 -2.15 -3.27 -18.87
C ARG A 149 -1.33 -4.11 -19.83
N VAL A 150 -0.26 -4.69 -19.33
CA VAL A 150 0.66 -5.52 -20.11
C VAL A 150 0.93 -6.80 -19.33
N PRO A 151 0.97 -7.99 -19.99
CA PRO A 151 1.41 -9.21 -19.33
C PRO A 151 2.81 -9.01 -18.75
N ALA A 152 3.00 -9.34 -17.48
CA ALA A 152 4.29 -9.13 -16.81
C ALA A 152 5.44 -9.96 -17.41
N GLU A 153 5.12 -10.97 -18.21
CA GLU A 153 6.05 -11.83 -18.92
C GLU A 153 6.40 -11.32 -20.34
N ASP A 154 5.64 -10.36 -20.88
CA ASP A 154 5.86 -9.81 -22.23
C ASP A 154 6.92 -8.71 -22.24
N ASN A 155 8.16 -9.09 -21.95
CA ASN A 155 9.29 -8.15 -21.93
C ASN A 155 9.45 -7.41 -23.27
N GLN A 156 9.26 -8.10 -24.40
CA GLN A 156 9.40 -7.48 -25.73
C GLN A 156 8.31 -6.45 -26.02
N GLY A 157 7.05 -6.73 -25.64
CA GLY A 157 5.96 -5.76 -25.75
C GLY A 157 6.16 -4.56 -24.83
N ILE A 158 6.59 -4.80 -23.58
CA ILE A 158 6.92 -3.73 -22.62
C ILE A 158 8.03 -2.83 -23.18
N HIS A 159 9.12 -3.41 -23.68
CA HIS A 159 10.22 -2.64 -24.26
C HIS A 159 9.76 -1.82 -25.46
N ARG A 160 8.95 -2.39 -26.37
CA ARG A 160 8.38 -1.65 -27.51
C ARG A 160 7.53 -0.47 -27.07
N LEU A 161 6.64 -0.65 -26.09
CA LEU A 161 5.81 0.44 -25.56
C LEU A 161 6.64 1.58 -24.97
N VAL A 162 7.72 1.24 -24.25
CA VAL A 162 8.64 2.23 -23.69
C VAL A 162 9.40 2.95 -24.80
N SER A 163 9.93 2.22 -25.77
CA SER A 163 10.61 2.75 -26.96
C SER A 163 9.72 3.73 -27.74
N ASP A 164 8.51 3.31 -28.09
CA ASP A 164 7.54 4.12 -28.82
C ASP A 164 7.18 5.40 -28.05
N PHE A 165 7.05 5.30 -26.72
CA PHE A 165 6.76 6.45 -25.88
C PHE A 165 7.92 7.45 -25.83
N LEU A 166 9.16 6.95 -25.73
CA LEU A 166 10.38 7.75 -25.69
C LEU A 166 10.80 8.28 -27.07
N GLY A 167 10.30 7.68 -28.15
CA GLY A 167 10.69 8.00 -29.52
C GLY A 167 12.08 7.45 -29.90
N THR A 168 12.45 6.29 -29.34
CA THR A 168 13.75 5.61 -29.54
C THR A 168 13.56 4.19 -30.02
#